data_AF-A0A8S3ETI4-F1
#
_entry.id   AF-A0A8S3ETI4-F1
#
_cell.length_a   1.000
_cell.length_b   1.000
_cell.length_c   1.000
_cell.angle_alpha   90.00
_cell.angle_beta   90.00
_cell.angle_gamma   90.00
#
_symmetry.space_group_name_H-M   'P 1'
#
loop_
_entity.id
_entity.type
_entity.pdbx_description
1 polymer ?
#
loop_
_entity_poly.entity_id
_entity_poly.type
_entity_poly.pdbx_seq_one_letter_code
_entity_poly.pdbx_strand_id
1 'polypeptide(L)'
;TEEDENGAVLHYKSKRRGFQQYIIGQLRACGHRFFKQEILVRVQDDLSSNEYSHIVFRVDFNNTSASKTKRILPNPKLSDVTSSTFFKVRSFEV
;
A
#
# COMPACT_ATOMS: atom_id res chain seq x y z
N THR A 1 -4.69 -3.34 -4.06
CA THR A 1 -4.20 -2.48 -2.99
C THR A 1 -5.18 -1.35 -2.85
N GLU A 2 -5.96 -1.34 -1.77
CA GLU A 2 -6.94 -0.30 -1.52
C GLU A 2 -6.27 0.78 -0.66
N GLU A 3 -6.11 1.97 -1.22
CA GLU A 3 -5.57 3.15 -0.53
C GLU A 3 -6.63 4.23 -0.49
N ASP A 4 -6.84 4.83 0.67
CA ASP A 4 -7.77 5.94 0.87
C ASP A 4 -7.10 7.12 1.57
N GLU A 5 -7.89 8.17 1.84
CA GLU A 5 -7.39 9.41 2.46
C GLU A 5 -6.96 9.21 3.92
N ASN A 6 -7.39 8.10 4.53
CA ASN A 6 -7.20 7.78 5.94
C ASN A 6 -6.25 6.59 6.16
N GLY A 7 -5.70 6.00 5.10
CA GLY A 7 -4.80 4.88 5.21
C GLY A 7 -4.73 3.97 3.98
N ALA A 8 -4.36 2.71 4.23
CA ALA A 8 -4.21 1.69 3.21
C ALA A 8 -4.49 0.28 3.76
N VAL A 9 -4.80 -0.64 2.85
CA VAL A 9 -4.89 -2.08 3.13
C VAL A 9 -3.60 -2.77 2.73
N LEU A 10 -2.95 -3.42 3.68
CA LEU A 10 -1.69 -4.15 3.51
C LEU A 10 -1.94 -5.66 3.59
N HIS A 11 -1.65 -6.37 2.50
CA HIS A 11 -1.67 -7.83 2.47
C HIS A 11 -0.29 -8.36 2.83
N TYR A 12 -0.17 -8.93 4.02
CA TYR A 12 1.03 -9.65 4.44
C TYR A 12 0.92 -11.11 4.02
N LYS A 13 1.80 -11.58 3.13
CA LYS A 13 1.89 -12.98 2.69
C LYS A 13 3.28 -13.52 2.97
N SER A 14 3.38 -14.62 3.71
CA SER A 14 4.67 -15.23 4.09
C SER A 14 4.54 -16.72 4.33
N LYS A 15 5.61 -17.48 4.09
CA LYS A 15 5.73 -18.88 4.53
C LYS A 15 5.99 -18.98 6.05
N ARG A 16 6.54 -17.92 6.65
CA ARG A 16 6.85 -17.88 8.09
C ARG A 16 5.59 -17.47 8.88
N ARG A 17 5.37 -18.11 10.03
CA ARG A 17 4.17 -17.93 10.88
C ARG A 17 4.52 -17.24 12.21
N GLY A 18 3.51 -16.66 12.86
CA GLY A 18 3.65 -16.07 14.20
C GLY A 18 4.25 -14.66 14.25
N PHE A 19 4.50 -14.03 13.10
CA PHE A 19 5.13 -12.69 13.03
C PHE A 19 4.13 -11.53 13.01
N GLN A 20 2.82 -11.79 13.17
CA GLN A 20 1.79 -10.74 13.10
C GLN A 20 2.10 -9.55 14.02
N GLN A 21 2.34 -9.82 15.31
CA GLN A 21 2.60 -8.78 16.31
C GLN A 21 3.92 -8.06 16.04
N TYR A 22 4.92 -8.79 15.54
CA TYR A 22 6.19 -8.20 15.12
C TYR A 22 5.99 -7.21 13.96
N ILE A 23 5.22 -7.58 12.93
CA ILE A 23 4.93 -6.69 11.80
C ILE A 23 4.16 -5.45 12.25
N ILE A 24 3.18 -5.60 13.14
CA ILE A 24 2.45 -4.47 13.73
C ILE A 24 3.42 -3.50 14.41
N GLY A 25 4.35 -4.02 15.23
CA GLY A 25 5.37 -3.20 15.89
C GLY A 25 6.30 -2.50 14.91
N GLN A 26 6.79 -3.21 13.90
CA GLN A 26 7.68 -2.66 12.87
C GLN A 26 6.99 -1.55 12.08
N LEU A 27 5.73 -1.72 11.68
CA LEU A 27 4.97 -0.70 10.95
C LEU A 27 4.82 0.58 11.79
N ARG A 28 4.50 0.45 13.08
CA ARG A 28 4.42 1.60 14.00
C ARG A 28 5.77 2.31 14.16
N ALA A 29 6.84 1.54 14.38
CA ALA A 29 8.18 2.08 14.54
C ALA A 29 8.66 2.80 13.27
N CYS A 30 8.43 2.22 12.10
CA CYS A 30 8.76 2.84 10.82
C CYS A 30 7.97 4.12 10.57
N GLY A 31 6.65 4.11 10.83
CA GLY A 31 5.80 5.30 10.72
C GLY A 31 6.32 6.47 11.54
N HIS A 32 6.62 6.19 12.81
CA HIS A 32 7.15 7.20 13.71
C HIS A 32 8.54 7.68 13.29
N ARG A 33 9.46 6.76 12.97
CA ARG A 33 10.86 7.08 12.68
C ARG A 33 11.06 7.83 11.37
N PHE A 34 10.39 7.40 10.30
CA PHE A 34 10.63 7.92 8.95
C PHE A 34 9.66 9.03 8.56
N PHE A 35 8.41 8.95 9.03
CA PHE A 35 7.34 9.86 8.60
C PHE A 35 6.86 10.79 9.72
N LYS A 36 7.39 10.65 10.95
CA LYS A 36 6.94 11.39 12.14
C LYS A 36 5.42 11.30 12.32
N GLN A 37 4.86 10.15 11.97
CA GLN A 37 3.44 9.95 11.87
C GLN A 37 3.03 8.77 12.74
N GLU A 38 1.95 8.95 13.50
CA GLU A 38 1.31 7.86 14.22
C GLU A 38 0.56 6.98 13.22
N ILE A 39 0.88 5.68 13.26
CA ILE A 39 0.23 4.68 12.42
C ILE A 39 -0.56 3.74 13.32
N LEU A 40 -1.85 3.60 13.04
CA LEU A 40 -2.71 2.61 13.69
C LEU A 40 -2.81 1.41 12.76
N VAL A 41 -2.53 0.22 13.29
CA VAL A 41 -2.61 -1.03 12.53
C VAL A 41 -3.65 -1.93 13.18
N ARG A 42 -4.62 -2.38 12.38
CA ARG A 42 -5.67 -3.31 12.78
C ARG A 42 -5.63 -4.53 11.87
N VAL A 43 -5.96 -5.70 12.40
CA VAL A 43 -6.18 -6.88 11.57
C VAL A 43 -7.60 -6.80 11.04
N GLN A 44 -7.74 -6.81 9.71
CA GLN A 44 -9.01 -6.85 9.03
C GLN A 44 -9.45 -8.29 8.75
N ASP A 45 -8.49 -9.13 8.34
CA ASP A 45 -8.75 -10.54 8.05
C ASP A 45 -7.50 -11.40 8.29
N ASP A 46 -7.70 -12.68 8.61
CA ASP A 46 -6.66 -13.69 8.73
C ASP A 46 -7.02 -14.90 7.86
N LEU A 47 -6.41 -14.93 6.68
CA LEU A 47 -6.53 -15.98 5.68
C LEU A 47 -5.38 -16.98 5.77
N SER A 48 -4.69 -17.03 6.92
CA SER A 48 -3.57 -17.93 7.13
C SER A 48 -4.03 -19.39 7.11
N SER A 49 -3.25 -20.22 6.43
CA SER A 49 -3.39 -21.67 6.44
C SER A 49 -2.26 -22.29 7.28
N ASN A 50 -2.17 -23.62 7.30
CA ASN A 50 -1.07 -24.31 7.95
C ASN A 50 0.29 -24.10 7.28
N GLU A 51 0.29 -23.87 5.96
CA GLU A 51 1.51 -23.75 5.15
C GLU A 51 2.00 -22.31 4.95
N TYR A 52 1.09 -21.34 5.01
CA TYR A 52 1.43 -19.93 4.80
C TYR A 52 0.57 -19.01 5.67
N SER A 53 1.14 -17.87 6.02
CA SER A 53 0.46 -16.78 6.68
C SER A 53 0.01 -15.76 5.65
N HIS A 54 -1.29 -15.45 5.65
CA HIS A 54 -1.86 -14.37 4.86
C HIS A 54 -2.75 -13.52 5.75
N ILE A 55 -2.22 -12.38 6.21
CA ILE A 55 -2.93 -11.46 7.10
C ILE A 55 -3.23 -10.18 6.33
N VAL A 56 -4.47 -9.72 6.41
CA VAL A 56 -4.90 -8.45 5.83
C VAL A 56 -4.92 -7.41 6.95
N PHE A 57 -4.01 -6.45 6.87
CA PHE A 57 -3.93 -5.34 7.80
C PHE A 57 -4.62 -4.11 7.23
N ARG A 58 -5.41 -3.45 8.06
CA ARG A 58 -5.82 -2.06 7.84
C ARG A 58 -4.83 -1.15 8.55
N VAL A 59 -4.14 -0.32 7.77
CA VAL A 59 -3.13 0.62 8.25
C VAL A 59 -3.71 2.02 8.12
N ASP A 60 -4.14 2.60 9.23
CA ASP A 60 -4.71 3.94 9.27
C ASP A 60 -3.61 4.97 9.56
N PHE A 61 -3.52 5.97 8.68
CA PHE A 61 -2.59 7.08 8.78
C PHE A 61 -3.16 8.27 7.98
N ASN A 62 -2.96 9.51 8.46
CA ASN A 62 -3.31 10.71 7.72
C ASN A 62 -2.62 10.75 6.33
N ASN A 63 -3.39 10.50 5.27
CA ASN A 63 -2.92 10.48 3.89
C ASN A 63 -3.45 11.68 3.08
N THR A 64 -3.86 12.75 3.76
CA THR A 64 -4.45 13.95 3.13
C THR A 64 -3.53 14.60 2.09
N SER A 65 -2.20 14.42 2.20
CA SER A 65 -1.24 14.87 1.19
C SER A 65 -1.34 14.11 -0.13
N ALA A 66 -1.55 12.78 -0.11
CA ALA A 66 -1.72 12.00 -1.32
C ALA A 66 -3.06 12.28 -2.01
N SER A 67 -4.12 12.52 -1.24
CA SER A 67 -5.43 12.91 -1.77
C SER A 67 -5.40 14.25 -2.50
N LYS A 68 -4.59 15.21 -2.03
CA LYS A 68 -4.41 16.51 -2.71
C LYS A 68 -3.72 16.33 -4.06
N THR A 69 -2.72 15.46 -4.16
CA THR A 69 -2.05 15.14 -5.45
C THR A 69 -2.99 14.46 -6.45
N LYS A 70 -3.93 13.62 -6.00
CA LYS A 70 -4.96 13.04 -6.89
C LYS A 70 -6.00 14.08 -7.37
N ARG A 71 -6.24 15.14 -6.59
CA ARG A 71 -7.22 16.21 -6.93
C ARG A 71 -6.60 17.36 -7.73
N ILE A 72 -5.31 17.62 -7.58
CA ILE A 72 -4.56 18.56 -8.42
C ILE A 72 -4.13 17.80 -9.67
N LEU A 73 -5.04 17.68 -10.65
CA LEU A 73 -4.78 17.61 -12.10
C LEU A 73 -6.12 17.40 -12.84
N PRO A 74 -6.75 18.48 -13.31
CA PRO A 74 -7.16 18.53 -14.70
C PRO A 74 -6.15 19.43 -15.41
N ASN A 75 -4.94 18.91 -15.70
CA ASN A 75 -4.15 19.51 -16.77
C ASN A 75 -4.72 18.97 -18.08
N PRO A 76 -5.30 19.82 -18.95
CA PRO A 76 -5.87 19.39 -20.23
C PRO A 76 -4.79 19.06 -21.29
N LYS A 77 -3.62 18.54 -20.91
CA LYS A 77 -2.50 18.26 -21.84
C LYS A 77 -1.71 16.97 -21.58
N LEU A 78 -2.28 16.00 -20.87
CA LEU A 78 -1.85 14.62 -21.09
C LEU A 78 -2.75 14.08 -22.20
N SER A 79 -2.32 14.30 -23.44
CA SER A 79 -2.93 13.66 -24.61
C SER A 79 -3.04 12.16 -24.35
N ASP A 80 -4.17 11.55 -24.71
CA ASP A 80 -4.42 10.12 -24.57
C ASP A 80 -3.26 9.31 -25.16
N VAL A 81 -2.32 8.92 -24.30
CA VAL A 81 -1.18 8.11 -24.70
C VAL A 81 -1.74 6.74 -25.03
N THR A 82 -1.78 6.41 -26.31
CA THR A 82 -2.21 5.10 -26.79
C THR A 82 -1.31 4.01 -26.20
N SER A 83 -1.89 2.86 -25.89
CA SER A 83 -1.16 1.72 -25.34
C SER A 83 0.06 1.32 -26.19
N SER A 84 0.01 1.54 -27.51
CA SER A 84 1.14 1.31 -28.43
C SER A 84 2.38 2.15 -28.11
N THR A 85 2.21 3.38 -27.60
CA THR A 85 3.32 4.25 -27.19
C THR A 85 3.99 3.74 -25.92
N PHE A 86 3.21 3.23 -24.96
CA PHE A 86 3.74 2.65 -23.73
C PHE A 86 4.60 1.41 -23.99
N PHE A 87 4.13 0.48 -24.83
CA PHE A 87 4.90 -0.73 -25.17
C PHE A 87 6.15 -0.44 -26.01
N LYS A 88 6.16 0.67 -26.76
CA LYS A 88 7.35 1.10 -27.52
C LYS A 88 8.45 1.67 -26.63
N VAL A 89 8.08 2.47 -25.63
CA VAL A 89 9.05 3.09 -24.69
C VAL A 89 9.58 2.07 -23.69
N ARG A 90 8.74 1.09 -23.30
CA ARG A 90 9.13 0.02 -22.40
C ARG A 90 8.90 -1.31 -23.11
N SER A 91 9.91 -1.78 -23.82
CA SER A 91 9.95 -3.14 -24.34
C SER A 91 9.86 -4.09 -23.15
N PHE A 92 8.71 -4.76 -22.97
CA PHE A 92 8.56 -5.73 -21.90
C PHE A 92 9.12 -7.07 -22.39
N GLU A 93 10.14 -7.58 -21.71
CA GLU A 93 10.38 -9.02 -21.63
C GLU A 93 9.23 -9.66 -20.85
N VAL A 94 8.76 -10.78 -21.40
CA VAL A 94 7.76 -11.70 -20.80
C VAL A 94 8.47 -12.60 -19.80
#